data_AF-A0A9P0TIV8-F1
#
_entry.id   AF-A0A9P0TIV8-F1
#
_cell.length_a   1.000
_cell.length_b   1.000
_cell.length_c   1.000
_cell.angle_alpha   90.00
_cell.angle_beta   90.00
_cell.angle_gamma   90.00
#
_symmetry.space_group_name_H-M   'P 1'
#
loop_
_entity.id
_entity.type
_entity.pdbx_description
1 polymer ?
#
loop_
_entity_poly.entity_id
_entity_poly.type
_entity_poly.pdbx_seq_one_letter_code
_entity_poly.pdbx_strand_id
1 'polypeptide(L)'
;MLIVNYQAQKINISTFCELATPISFEDNIMSVPKVTINELSDAIEAANNPSVKTVLEGILNDWMDLQYGKSTPYTTGKTVLPVSATIEDVETAVKSDADQKFKDIFGRICDTYKTGDLTPQSVNDGSWDPKFTPVFVFVSGNP
;
A
#
# COMPACT_ATOMS: atom_id res chain seq x y z
N MET A 1 29.55 2.73 -41.13
CA MET A 1 29.08 3.45 -39.94
C MET A 1 27.57 3.49 -40.01
N LEU A 2 26.89 2.63 -39.24
CA LEU A 2 25.42 2.51 -39.26
C LEU A 2 24.82 3.63 -38.39
N ILE A 3 23.98 4.49 -38.98
CA ILE A 3 23.15 5.44 -38.26
C ILE A 3 21.77 4.81 -38.14
N VAL A 4 21.41 4.34 -36.95
CA VAL A 4 20.07 3.84 -36.67
C VAL A 4 19.19 5.02 -36.27
N ASN A 5 18.19 5.28 -37.11
CA ASN A 5 17.22 6.35 -36.97
C ASN A 5 16.07 5.82 -36.09
N TYR A 6 15.99 6.26 -34.83
CA TYR A 6 14.93 5.84 -33.91
C TYR A 6 13.89 6.96 -33.78
N GLN A 7 12.79 6.84 -34.53
CA GLN A 7 11.61 7.69 -34.36
C GLN A 7 10.78 7.13 -33.20
N ALA A 8 10.78 7.84 -32.07
CA ALA A 8 9.94 7.51 -30.93
C ALA A 8 8.46 7.81 -31.27
N GLN A 9 7.63 6.75 -31.29
CA GLN A 9 6.17 6.86 -31.38
C GLN A 9 5.63 7.54 -30.12
N LYS A 10 4.96 8.67 -30.29
CA LYS A 10 4.16 9.33 -29.26
C LYS A 10 2.96 8.43 -28.92
N ILE A 11 2.96 7.84 -27.72
CA ILE A 11 1.74 7.29 -27.13
C ILE A 11 0.95 8.47 -26.57
N ASN A 12 -0.22 8.70 -27.15
CA ASN A 12 -1.16 9.72 -26.75
C ASN A 12 -2.01 9.19 -25.58
N ILE A 13 -1.60 9.50 -24.34
CA ILE A 13 -2.40 9.30 -23.13
C ILE A 13 -3.22 10.54 -22.83
N SER A 14 -4.21 10.80 -23.68
CA SER A 14 -5.32 11.68 -23.32
C SER A 14 -6.61 10.89 -23.53
N THR A 15 -7.20 10.41 -22.44
CA THR A 15 -8.63 10.53 -22.07
C THR A 15 -8.89 9.66 -20.84
N PHE A 16 -9.61 10.22 -19.86
CA PHE A 16 -10.15 9.62 -18.64
C PHE A 16 -9.34 9.76 -17.34
N CYS A 17 -9.27 10.99 -16.84
CA CYS A 17 -9.63 11.34 -15.45
C CYS A 17 -9.66 12.87 -15.33
N GLU A 18 -10.71 13.51 -15.87
CA GLU A 18 -11.06 14.87 -15.47
C GLU A 18 -11.88 14.81 -14.18
N LEU A 19 -11.55 15.70 -13.25
CA LEU A 19 -12.04 15.85 -11.87
C LEU A 19 -11.26 15.07 -10.79
N ALA A 20 -9.95 15.25 -10.75
CA ALA A 20 -9.23 15.34 -9.49
C ALA A 20 -8.37 16.61 -9.51
N THR A 21 -8.57 17.46 -8.52
CA THR A 21 -7.74 18.65 -8.26
C THR A 21 -6.25 18.28 -8.28
N PRO A 22 -5.37 19.15 -8.81
CA PRO A 22 -3.94 18.88 -8.79
C PRO A 22 -3.48 18.88 -7.33
N ILE A 23 -3.21 17.68 -6.80
CA ILE A 23 -2.54 17.55 -5.50
C ILE A 23 -1.11 17.99 -5.78
N SER A 24 -0.76 19.16 -5.25
CA SER A 24 0.61 19.67 -5.20
C SER A 24 1.47 18.67 -4.44
N PHE A 25 2.32 17.94 -5.17
CA PHE A 25 3.43 17.17 -4.60
C PHE A 25 4.50 18.17 -4.12
N GLU A 26 4.22 18.86 -3.02
CA GLU A 26 5.26 19.51 -2.24
C GLU A 26 5.93 18.45 -1.34
N ASP A 27 7.25 18.35 -1.48
CA ASP A 27 8.23 17.61 -0.68
C ASP A 27 7.83 17.35 0.79
N ASN A 28 7.03 16.31 1.03
CA ASN A 28 7.05 15.60 2.31
C ASN A 28 7.94 14.37 2.14
N ILE A 29 9.04 14.36 2.88
CA ILE A 29 9.82 13.17 3.22
C ILE A 29 8.80 12.03 3.44
N MET A 30 8.75 11.05 2.53
CA MET A 30 7.64 10.11 2.40
C MET A 30 7.44 9.25 3.66
N SER A 31 6.71 9.77 4.62
CA SER A 31 6.23 8.99 5.75
C SER A 31 5.13 8.10 5.23
N VAL A 32 5.41 6.80 5.12
CA VAL A 32 4.39 5.77 4.95
C VAL A 32 3.29 6.03 5.99
N PRO A 33 2.01 6.19 5.59
CA PRO A 33 0.94 6.43 6.55
C PRO A 33 0.90 5.31 7.60
N LYS A 34 0.74 5.66 8.87
CA LYS A 34 0.69 4.67 9.97
C LYS A 34 -0.59 4.79 10.78
N VAL A 35 -1.11 3.64 11.20
CA VAL A 35 -2.24 3.47 12.12
C VAL A 35 -1.81 2.63 13.32
N THR A 36 -2.44 2.87 14.46
CA THR A 36 -2.28 2.00 15.64
C THR A 36 -3.12 0.74 15.49
N ILE A 37 -2.81 -0.30 16.28
CA ILE A 37 -3.61 -1.53 16.31
C ILE A 37 -5.06 -1.23 16.72
N ASN A 38 -5.28 -0.32 17.65
CA ASN A 38 -6.64 0.07 18.07
C ASN A 38 -7.42 0.72 16.92
N GLU A 39 -6.83 1.71 16.25
CA GLU A 39 -7.46 2.35 15.09
C GLU A 39 -7.81 1.33 14.00
N LEU A 40 -6.91 0.38 13.74
CA LEU A 40 -7.14 -0.68 12.76
C LEU A 40 -8.27 -1.62 13.19
N SER A 41 -8.31 -2.02 14.46
CA SER A 41 -9.36 -2.87 15.02
C SER A 41 -10.72 -2.19 14.93
N ASP A 42 -10.80 -0.93 15.34
CA ASP A 42 -12.04 -0.15 15.29
C ASP A 42 -12.55 -0.02 13.84
N ALA A 43 -11.64 0.19 12.89
CA ALA A 43 -11.98 0.25 11.47
C ALA A 43 -12.47 -1.08 10.89
N ILE A 44 -11.90 -2.21 11.34
CA ILE A 44 -12.37 -3.56 10.94
C ILE A 44 -13.79 -3.81 11.47
N GLU A 45 -14.08 -3.39 12.69
CA GLU A 45 -15.41 -3.53 13.29
C GLU A 45 -16.46 -2.63 12.62
N ALA A 46 -16.06 -1.41 12.23
CA ALA A 46 -16.91 -0.45 11.56
C ALA A 46 -17.11 -0.72 10.05
N ALA A 47 -16.26 -1.55 9.44
CA ALA A 47 -16.29 -1.80 8.00
C ALA A 47 -17.54 -2.58 7.56
N ASN A 48 -18.46 -1.89 6.88
CA ASN A 48 -19.64 -2.49 6.26
C ASN A 48 -19.36 -3.08 4.86
N ASN A 49 -18.30 -2.60 4.19
CA ASN A 49 -17.90 -3.09 2.88
C ASN A 49 -16.96 -4.30 3.02
N PRO A 50 -17.30 -5.48 2.46
CA PRO A 50 -16.47 -6.68 2.55
C PRO A 50 -15.05 -6.49 2.03
N SER A 51 -14.84 -5.76 0.92
CA SER A 51 -13.49 -5.51 0.39
C SER A 51 -12.66 -4.63 1.32
N VAL A 52 -13.28 -3.61 1.94
CA VAL A 52 -12.58 -2.80 2.95
C VAL A 52 -12.16 -3.67 4.13
N LYS A 53 -13.07 -4.51 4.63
CA LYS A 53 -12.79 -5.42 5.73
C LYS A 53 -11.67 -6.41 5.39
N THR A 54 -11.71 -7.04 4.22
CA THR A 54 -10.65 -7.95 3.74
C THR A 54 -9.28 -7.26 3.71
N VAL A 55 -9.21 -6.04 3.20
CA VAL A 55 -7.94 -5.29 3.13
C VAL A 55 -7.42 -4.94 4.52
N LEU A 56 -8.29 -4.46 5.43
CA LEU A 56 -7.89 -4.11 6.79
C LEU A 56 -7.46 -5.34 7.61
N GLU A 57 -8.21 -6.45 7.53
CA GLU A 57 -7.84 -7.71 8.16
C GLU A 57 -6.53 -8.27 7.60
N GLY A 58 -6.31 -8.14 6.29
CA GLY A 58 -5.04 -8.48 5.65
C GLY A 58 -3.87 -7.69 6.24
N ILE A 59 -4.01 -6.37 6.34
CA ILE A 59 -2.98 -5.49 6.92
C ILE A 59 -2.67 -5.90 8.36
N LEU A 60 -3.69 -6.21 9.16
CA LEU A 60 -3.50 -6.68 10.53
C LEU A 60 -2.75 -8.01 10.58
N ASN A 61 -3.14 -8.98 9.76
CA ASN A 61 -2.51 -10.30 9.73
C ASN A 61 -1.06 -10.22 9.27
N ASP A 62 -0.75 -9.39 8.28
CA ASP A 62 0.62 -9.17 7.81
C ASP A 62 1.51 -8.54 8.88
N TRP A 63 0.97 -7.57 9.63
CA TRP A 63 1.65 -7.02 10.79
C TRP A 63 1.90 -8.09 11.85
N MET A 64 0.91 -8.93 12.16
CA MET A 64 1.06 -10.03 13.13
C MET A 64 2.10 -11.07 12.67
N ASP A 65 2.13 -11.40 11.39
CA ASP A 65 3.13 -12.31 10.83
C ASP A 65 4.55 -11.74 10.95
N LEU A 66 4.71 -10.42 10.78
CA LEU A 66 5.96 -9.73 11.06
C LEU A 66 6.37 -9.82 12.54
N GLN A 67 5.43 -9.54 13.45
CA GLN A 67 5.66 -9.60 14.90
C GLN A 67 6.03 -11.02 15.40
N TYR A 68 5.40 -12.05 14.82
CA TYR A 68 5.68 -13.45 15.18
C TYR A 68 6.83 -14.08 14.39
N GLY A 69 7.50 -13.31 13.53
CA GLY A 69 8.66 -13.77 12.78
C GLY A 69 8.34 -14.84 11.74
N LYS A 70 7.16 -14.77 11.11
CA LYS A 70 6.77 -15.65 10.02
C LYS A 70 7.22 -15.09 8.67
N SER A 71 7.85 -15.94 7.86
CA SER A 71 8.23 -15.61 6.49
C SER A 71 7.03 -15.79 5.55
N THR A 72 6.48 -14.69 5.05
CA THR A 72 5.40 -14.66 4.06
C THR A 72 5.83 -13.84 2.85
N PRO A 73 5.08 -13.88 1.72
CA PRO A 73 5.36 -12.99 0.59
C PRO A 73 5.41 -11.51 1.00
N TYR A 74 4.56 -11.07 1.92
CA TYR A 74 4.57 -9.70 2.44
C TYR A 74 5.83 -9.41 3.28
N THR A 75 6.12 -10.22 4.30
CA THR A 75 7.24 -9.93 5.23
C THR A 75 8.61 -10.02 4.54
N THR A 76 8.68 -10.68 3.38
CA THR A 76 9.89 -10.80 2.56
C THR A 76 9.92 -9.84 1.36
N GLY A 77 8.97 -8.90 1.26
CA GLY A 77 8.95 -7.88 0.21
C GLY A 77 8.63 -8.41 -1.19
N LYS A 78 8.05 -9.59 -1.32
CA LYS A 78 7.64 -10.18 -2.60
C LYS A 78 6.29 -9.69 -3.11
N THR A 79 5.51 -9.07 -2.23
CA THR A 79 4.23 -8.44 -2.56
C THR A 79 3.99 -7.25 -1.63
N VAL A 80 3.16 -6.32 -2.10
CA VAL A 80 2.61 -5.22 -1.31
C VAL A 80 1.12 -5.42 -0.98
N LEU A 81 0.46 -6.37 -1.66
CA LEU A 81 -0.93 -6.69 -1.38
C LEU A 81 -1.05 -7.36 0.00
N PRO A 82 -2.01 -6.92 0.82
CA PRO A 82 -2.25 -7.56 2.09
C PRO A 82 -2.67 -9.01 1.94
N VAL A 83 -2.40 -9.84 2.94
CA VAL A 83 -2.82 -11.25 2.91
C VAL A 83 -4.33 -11.37 2.72
N SER A 84 -4.74 -12.31 1.86
CA SER A 84 -6.13 -12.56 1.46
C SER A 84 -6.82 -11.46 0.64
N ALA A 85 -6.18 -10.30 0.41
CA ALA A 85 -6.73 -9.24 -0.43
C ALA A 85 -6.28 -9.37 -1.89
N THR A 86 -7.18 -9.07 -2.83
CA THR A 86 -6.81 -8.87 -4.23
C THR A 86 -6.62 -7.39 -4.56
N ILE A 87 -6.07 -7.09 -5.74
CA ILE A 87 -5.98 -5.69 -6.18
C ILE A 87 -7.38 -5.07 -6.36
N GLU A 88 -8.36 -5.85 -6.79
CA GLU A 88 -9.76 -5.40 -6.93
C GLU A 88 -10.36 -5.01 -5.58
N ASP A 89 -10.04 -5.74 -4.51
CA ASP A 89 -10.46 -5.38 -3.15
C ASP A 89 -9.87 -4.03 -2.73
N VAL A 90 -8.57 -3.82 -2.98
CA VAL A 90 -7.89 -2.56 -2.67
C VAL A 90 -8.47 -1.41 -3.49
N GLU A 91 -8.69 -1.58 -4.79
CA GLU A 91 -9.28 -0.54 -5.65
C GLU A 91 -10.72 -0.19 -5.24
N THR A 92 -11.48 -1.18 -4.78
CA THR A 92 -12.81 -0.98 -4.22
C THR A 92 -12.73 -0.22 -2.89
N ALA A 93 -11.78 -0.58 -2.03
CA ALA A 93 -11.56 0.07 -0.74
C ALA A 93 -11.15 1.55 -0.89
N VAL A 94 -10.32 1.89 -1.89
CA VAL A 94 -9.98 3.30 -2.23
C VAL A 94 -11.23 4.13 -2.56
N LYS A 95 -12.24 3.53 -3.19
CA LYS A 95 -13.48 4.20 -3.60
C LYS A 95 -14.58 4.16 -2.55
N SER A 96 -14.32 3.53 -1.40
CA SER A 96 -15.29 3.36 -0.32
C SER A 96 -15.48 4.62 0.52
N ASP A 97 -16.37 4.51 1.50
CA ASP A 97 -16.67 5.46 2.56
C ASP A 97 -15.79 5.32 3.81
N ALA A 98 -14.72 4.51 3.75
CA ALA A 98 -13.74 4.41 4.83
C ALA A 98 -13.09 5.77 5.15
N ASP A 99 -12.57 5.92 6.37
CA ASP A 99 -11.90 7.16 6.78
C ASP A 99 -10.71 7.48 5.86
N GLN A 100 -10.47 8.78 5.66
CA GLN A 100 -9.44 9.27 4.73
C GLN A 100 -8.06 8.65 5.00
N LYS A 101 -7.70 8.48 6.28
CA LYS A 101 -6.43 7.85 6.69
C LYS A 101 -6.26 6.44 6.13
N PHE A 102 -7.32 5.62 6.13
CA PHE A 102 -7.28 4.28 5.55
C PHE A 102 -7.33 4.32 4.02
N LYS A 103 -8.09 5.26 3.45
CA LYS A 103 -8.10 5.46 1.99
C LYS A 103 -6.72 5.83 1.45
N ASP A 104 -5.95 6.62 2.19
CA ASP A 104 -4.57 6.96 1.84
C ASP A 104 -3.66 5.71 1.88
N ILE A 105 -3.84 4.83 2.87
CA ILE A 105 -3.14 3.53 2.93
C ILE A 105 -3.51 2.66 1.73
N PHE A 106 -4.81 2.52 1.43
CA PHE A 106 -5.29 1.73 0.29
C PHE A 106 -4.76 2.29 -1.03
N GLY A 107 -4.77 3.61 -1.18
CA GLY A 107 -4.21 4.31 -2.34
C GLY A 107 -2.73 4.00 -2.50
N ARG A 108 -1.96 4.04 -1.40
CA ARG A 108 -0.53 3.73 -1.42
C ARG A 108 -0.24 2.30 -1.84
N ILE A 109 -1.01 1.33 -1.35
CA ILE A 109 -0.91 -0.07 -1.77
C ILE A 109 -1.19 -0.20 -3.26
N CYS A 110 -2.28 0.43 -3.73
CA CYS A 110 -2.71 0.40 -5.13
C CYS A 110 -1.64 0.98 -6.07
N ASP A 111 -1.10 2.15 -5.75
CA ASP A 111 -0.06 2.81 -6.55
C ASP A 111 1.22 1.98 -6.61
N THR A 112 1.62 1.41 -5.47
CA THR A 112 2.85 0.61 -5.38
C THR A 112 2.69 -0.71 -6.12
N TYR A 113 1.52 -1.33 -6.05
CA TYR A 113 1.21 -2.53 -6.83
C TYR A 113 1.26 -2.25 -8.34
N LYS A 114 0.65 -1.13 -8.79
CA LYS A 114 0.61 -0.74 -10.21
C LYS A 114 1.97 -0.36 -10.78
N THR A 115 2.81 0.28 -9.98
CA THR A 115 4.17 0.65 -10.38
C THR A 115 5.12 -0.55 -10.34
N GLY A 116 4.82 -1.57 -9.53
CA GLY A 116 5.68 -2.73 -9.33
C GLY A 116 6.93 -2.43 -8.50
N ASP A 117 6.98 -1.28 -7.81
CA ASP A 117 8.09 -0.93 -6.93
C ASP A 117 7.98 -1.68 -5.61
N LEU A 118 8.75 -2.75 -5.47
CA LEU A 118 8.83 -3.54 -4.25
C LEU A 118 10.02 -3.14 -3.36
N THR A 119 10.57 -1.94 -3.55
CA THR A 119 11.65 -1.43 -2.69
C THR A 119 11.10 -1.21 -1.27
N PRO A 120 11.73 -1.78 -0.23
CA PRO A 120 11.33 -1.53 1.15
C PRO A 120 11.34 -0.04 1.48
N GLN A 121 10.19 0.50 1.87
CA GLN A 121 10.04 1.89 2.30
C GLN A 121 9.85 2.01 3.81
N SER A 122 9.57 0.90 4.49
CA SER A 122 9.49 0.86 5.95
C SER A 122 10.83 0.48 6.55
N VAL A 123 11.33 1.37 7.42
CA VAL A 123 12.59 1.16 8.14
C VAL A 123 12.32 0.26 9.34
N ASN A 124 13.10 -0.82 9.47
CA ASN A 124 13.13 -1.63 10.68
C ASN A 124 13.88 -0.87 11.79
N ASP A 125 13.17 -0.52 12.85
CA ASP A 125 13.68 0.17 14.04
C ASP A 125 14.28 -0.80 15.09
N GLY A 126 14.37 -2.09 14.77
CA GLY A 126 14.78 -3.16 15.67
C GLY A 126 13.62 -3.95 16.27
N SER A 127 12.37 -3.61 15.93
CA SER A 127 11.18 -4.32 16.43
C SER A 127 10.93 -5.68 15.75
N TRP A 128 11.58 -5.99 14.63
CA TRP A 128 11.49 -7.31 13.98
C TRP A 128 12.84 -7.83 13.45
N ASP A 129 12.88 -9.12 13.11
CA ASP A 129 14.08 -9.80 12.60
C ASP A 129 14.63 -9.07 11.36
N PRO A 130 15.94 -8.75 11.29
CA PRO A 130 16.55 -8.04 10.16
C PRO A 130 16.36 -8.70 8.79
N LYS A 131 16.04 -10.01 8.74
CA LYS A 131 15.78 -10.70 7.48
C LYS A 131 14.47 -10.29 6.80
N PHE A 132 13.55 -9.65 7.52
CA PHE A 132 12.28 -9.18 6.95
C PHE A 132 12.44 -7.82 6.30
N THR A 133 11.96 -7.73 5.08
CA THR A 133 12.06 -6.56 4.21
C THR A 133 10.70 -6.24 3.58
N PRO A 134 9.65 -6.02 4.39
CA PRO A 134 8.34 -5.66 3.85
C PRO A 134 8.42 -4.33 3.08
N VAL A 135 7.63 -4.21 2.01
CA VAL A 135 7.57 -2.98 1.21
C VAL A 135 7.05 -1.82 2.08
N PHE A 136 5.94 -2.04 2.76
CA PHE A 136 5.37 -1.12 3.73
C PHE A 136 5.05 -1.82 5.04
N VAL A 137 4.99 -1.04 6.11
CA VAL A 137 4.45 -1.38 7.41
C VAL A 137 3.55 -0.23 7.81
N PHE A 138 2.24 -0.46 7.75
CA PHE A 138 1.23 0.56 8.03
C PHE A 138 0.76 0.55 9.48
N VAL A 139 1.11 -0.47 10.26
CA VAL A 139 0.66 -0.61 11.64
C VAL A 139 1.81 -0.29 12.59
N SER A 140 1.53 0.48 13.63
CA SER A 140 2.40 0.64 14.79
C SER A 140 1.76 0.04 16.03
N GLY A 141 2.59 -0.39 16.99
CA GLY A 141 2.10 -0.72 18.33
C GLY A 141 1.31 0.44 18.93
N ASN A 142 0.37 0.13 19.81
CA ASN A 142 -0.29 1.16 20.62
C ASN A 142 0.73 1.80 21.56
N PRO A 143 0.67 3.13 21.79
CA PRO A 143 1.50 3.81 22.79
C PRO A 143 1.19 3.36 24.22
#